data_AF-A0A453J6G2-F1
#
_entry.id   AF-A0A453J6G2-F1
#
_cell.length_a   1.000
_cell.length_b   1.000
_cell.length_c   1.000
_cell.angle_alpha   90.00
_cell.angle_beta   90.00
_cell.angle_gamma   90.00
#
_symmetry.space_group_name_H-M   'P 1'
#
loop_
_entity.id
_entity.type
_entity.pdbx_description
1 polymer ?
#
loop_
_entity_poly.entity_id
_entity_poly.type
_entity_poly.pdbx_seq_one_letter_code
_entity_poly.pdbx_strand_id
1 'polypeptide(L)'
;LIGPFEDVHTCEYDLDCAFSRITRLIINHLYSCDSCRFQREEVKIQAWENHQRAKIEAEMKSIEAKMERKRAREHDRLARKLASARSRAEAKREAAEARRSQEAERTDEQAAQIRKTGHIPSSISCWCWCL
;
A
#
# COMPACT_ATOMS: atom_id res chain seq x y z
N LEU A 1 64.08 -77.95 -31.56
CA LEU A 1 62.95 -77.99 -32.50
C LEU A 1 62.33 -76.58 -32.44
N ILE A 2 62.74 -75.57 -33.22
CA ILE A 2 62.43 -75.33 -34.66
C ILE A 2 61.19 -76.14 -35.08
N GLY A 3 60.04 -75.55 -35.43
CA GLY A 3 59.79 -74.17 -35.86
C GLY A 3 58.30 -73.79 -35.93
N PRO A 4 57.98 -72.71 -36.66
CA PRO A 4 56.82 -71.81 -36.51
C PRO A 4 55.68 -72.12 -37.50
N PHE A 5 54.47 -71.61 -37.24
CA PHE A 5 53.32 -71.41 -38.15
C PHE A 5 52.10 -71.15 -37.22
N GLU A 6 51.18 -70.22 -37.41
CA GLU A 6 50.74 -69.53 -38.61
C GLU A 6 49.91 -68.32 -38.14
N ASP A 7 50.11 -67.17 -38.77
CA ASP A 7 49.18 -66.04 -38.71
C ASP A 7 47.79 -66.50 -39.19
N VAL A 8 46.75 -66.29 -38.37
CA VAL A 8 45.38 -66.23 -38.87
C VAL A 8 44.79 -64.88 -38.48
N HIS A 9 44.79 -64.01 -39.49
CA HIS A 9 43.85 -62.93 -39.72
C HIS A 9 42.50 -63.11 -38.99
N THR A 10 42.11 -62.12 -38.20
CA THR A 10 41.00 -61.25 -38.56
C THR A 10 41.15 -59.90 -37.86
N CYS A 11 41.32 -58.86 -38.68
CA CYS A 11 41.11 -57.48 -38.31
C CYS A 11 39.60 -57.32 -38.01
N GLU A 12 39.19 -57.60 -36.78
CA GLU A 12 37.79 -57.60 -36.39
C GLU A 12 37.46 -56.27 -35.67
N TYR A 13 37.00 -55.32 -36.50
CA TYR A 13 36.20 -54.11 -36.22
C TYR A 13 36.83 -52.82 -35.64
N ASP A 14 37.67 -52.14 -36.42
CA ASP A 14 37.75 -50.66 -36.35
C ASP A 14 36.40 -49.99 -36.68
N LEU A 15 35.56 -50.67 -37.47
CA LEU A 15 34.21 -50.24 -37.84
C LEU A 15 33.25 -50.22 -36.64
N ASP A 16 33.37 -51.10 -35.64
CA ASP A 16 32.52 -51.09 -34.44
C ASP A 16 32.90 -49.97 -33.48
N CYS A 17 34.20 -49.63 -33.37
CA CYS A 17 34.64 -48.47 -32.59
C CYS A 17 34.23 -47.16 -33.27
N ALA A 18 34.35 -47.07 -34.59
CA ALA A 18 33.89 -45.92 -35.37
C ALA A 18 32.36 -45.78 -35.34
N PHE A 19 31.61 -46.88 -35.49
CA PHE A 19 30.14 -46.91 -35.38
C PHE A 19 29.68 -46.54 -33.96
N SER A 20 30.37 -47.02 -32.92
CA SER A 20 30.11 -46.63 -31.52
C SER A 20 30.37 -45.13 -31.27
N ARG A 21 31.44 -44.57 -31.84
CA ARG A 21 31.72 -43.12 -31.75
C ARG A 21 30.70 -42.28 -32.51
N ILE A 22 30.32 -42.70 -33.72
CA ILE A 22 29.33 -42.00 -34.55
C ILE A 22 27.95 -42.03 -33.89
N THR A 23 27.50 -43.19 -33.41
CA THR A 23 26.22 -43.32 -32.70
C THR A 23 26.19 -42.47 -31.42
N ARG A 24 27.28 -42.43 -30.65
CA ARG A 24 27.40 -41.56 -29.47
C ARG A 24 27.31 -40.08 -29.83
N LEU A 25 27.93 -39.64 -30.92
CA LEU A 25 27.83 -38.26 -31.40
C LEU A 25 26.41 -37.90 -31.85
N ILE A 26 25.74 -38.80 -32.57
CA ILE A 26 24.36 -38.62 -33.03
C ILE A 26 23.40 -38.54 -31.84
N ILE A 27 23.52 -39.43 -30.85
CA ILE A 27 22.70 -39.40 -29.63
C ILE A 27 22.90 -38.08 -28.88
N ASN A 28 24.14 -37.62 -28.71
CA ASN A 28 24.42 -36.34 -28.07
C ASN A 28 23.85 -35.15 -28.83
N HIS A 29 23.96 -35.15 -30.17
CA HIS A 29 23.39 -34.10 -31.01
C HIS A 29 21.86 -34.08 -30.96
N LEU A 30 21.21 -35.25 -31.00
CA LEU A 30 19.76 -35.38 -30.86
C LEU A 30 19.27 -34.86 -29.50
N TYR A 31 19.92 -35.28 -28.40
CA TYR A 31 19.58 -34.82 -27.05
C TYR A 31 19.76 -33.29 -26.90
N SER A 32 20.82 -32.73 -27.47
CA SER A 32 21.05 -31.29 -27.48
C SER A 32 19.99 -30.52 -28.29
N CYS A 33 19.59 -31.06 -29.45
CA CYS A 33 18.57 -30.47 -30.31
C CYS A 33 17.18 -30.50 -29.65
N ASP A 34 16.80 -31.63 -29.05
CA ASP A 34 15.54 -31.80 -28.34
C ASP A 34 15.48 -30.87 -27.11
N SER A 35 16.55 -30.82 -26.31
CA SER A 35 16.64 -29.91 -25.16
C SER A 35 16.39 -28.44 -25.56
N CYS A 36 16.93 -27.98 -26.69
CA CYS A 36 16.71 -26.62 -27.18
C CYS A 36 15.27 -26.36 -27.66
N ARG A 37 14.56 -27.37 -28.17
CA ARG A 37 13.14 -27.25 -28.53
C ARG A 37 12.27 -27.18 -27.28
N PHE A 38 12.52 -28.04 -26.29
CA PHE A 38 11.82 -28.02 -25.01
C PHE A 38 12.03 -26.69 -24.27
N GLN A 39 13.26 -26.18 -24.22
CA GLN A 39 13.54 -24.88 -23.59
C GLN A 39 12.76 -23.73 -24.23
N ARG A 40 12.57 -23.74 -25.56
CA ARG A 40 11.77 -22.70 -26.24
C ARG A 40 10.30 -22.76 -25.88
N GLU A 41 9.73 -23.96 -25.79
CA GLU A 41 8.34 -24.11 -25.35
C GLU A 41 8.17 -23.74 -23.88
N GLU A 42 9.14 -24.10 -23.03
CA GLU A 42 9.15 -23.74 -21.61
C GLU A 42 9.15 -22.21 -21.42
N VAL A 43 9.98 -21.48 -22.17
CA VAL A 43 10.00 -20.00 -22.12
C VAL A 43 8.65 -19.40 -22.54
N LYS A 44 7.95 -20.00 -23.51
CA LYS A 44 6.61 -19.53 -23.90
C LYS A 44 5.58 -19.77 -22.80
N ILE A 45 5.62 -20.94 -22.17
CA ILE A 45 4.74 -21.29 -21.05
C ILE A 45 4.96 -20.31 -19.89
N GLN A 46 6.23 -20.10 -19.51
CA GLN A 46 6.59 -19.16 -18.45
C GLN A 46 6.15 -17.72 -18.76
N ALA A 47 6.32 -17.27 -20.01
CA ALA A 47 5.85 -15.95 -20.42
C ALA A 47 4.32 -15.81 -20.27
N TRP A 48 3.57 -16.84 -20.66
CA TRP A 48 2.11 -16.86 -20.52
C TRP A 48 1.67 -16.90 -19.05
N GLU A 49 2.30 -17.71 -18.21
CA GLU A 49 2.03 -17.77 -16.77
C GLU A 49 2.32 -16.44 -16.08
N ASN A 50 3.47 -15.84 -16.38
CA ASN A 50 3.84 -14.53 -15.85
C ASN A 50 2.87 -13.45 -16.30
N HIS A 51 2.34 -13.53 -17.52
CA HIS A 51 1.31 -12.62 -17.99
C HIS A 51 0.01 -12.76 -17.18
N GLN A 52 -0.47 -13.99 -16.93
CA GLN A 52 -1.67 -14.21 -16.10
C GLN A 52 -1.45 -13.76 -14.65
N ARG A 53 -0.27 -14.06 -14.09
CA ARG A 53 0.13 -13.62 -12.75
C ARG A 53 0.11 -12.09 -12.65
N ALA A 54 0.74 -11.40 -13.60
CA ALA A 54 0.76 -9.94 -13.64
C ALA A 54 -0.65 -9.33 -13.74
N LYS A 55 -1.56 -9.96 -14.47
CA LYS A 55 -2.96 -9.53 -14.57
C LYS A 55 -3.65 -9.60 -13.20
N ILE A 56 -3.52 -10.73 -12.50
CA ILE A 56 -4.13 -10.93 -11.17
C ILE A 56 -3.50 -9.97 -10.15
N GLU A 57 -2.18 -9.78 -10.17
CA GLU A 57 -1.49 -8.84 -9.30
C GLU A 57 -1.93 -7.39 -9.53
N ALA A 58 -2.17 -7.00 -10.79
CA ALA A 58 -2.68 -5.67 -11.11
C ALA A 58 -4.12 -5.46 -10.59
N GLU A 59 -4.98 -6.48 -10.71
CA GLU A 59 -6.34 -6.45 -10.14
C GLU A 59 -6.30 -6.34 -8.62
N MET A 60 -5.44 -7.12 -7.96
CA MET A 60 -5.23 -7.06 -6.50
C MET A 60 -4.79 -5.67 -6.05
N LYS A 61 -3.78 -5.08 -6.70
CA LYS A 61 -3.31 -3.71 -6.41
C LYS A 61 -4.39 -2.65 -6.65
N SER A 62 -5.23 -2.83 -7.68
CA SER A 62 -6.36 -1.94 -7.96
C SER A 62 -7.42 -1.98 -6.86
N ILE A 63 -7.72 -3.17 -6.33
CA ILE A 63 -8.64 -3.34 -5.21
C ILE A 63 -8.06 -2.68 -3.95
N GLU A 64 -6.80 -2.94 -3.64
CA GLU A 64 -6.11 -2.33 -2.49
C GLU A 64 -6.13 -0.80 -2.56
N ALA A 65 -5.77 -0.22 -3.71
CA ALA A 65 -5.80 1.22 -3.92
C ALA A 65 -7.22 1.80 -3.79
N LYS A 66 -8.26 1.09 -4.25
CA LYS A 66 -9.67 1.51 -4.07
C LYS A 66 -10.07 1.49 -2.60
N MET A 67 -9.66 0.47 -1.85
CA MET A 67 -9.93 0.37 -0.42
C MET A 67 -9.25 1.50 0.35
N GLU A 68 -7.99 1.78 0.04
CA GLU A 68 -7.25 2.85 0.71
C GLU A 68 -7.84 4.24 0.39
N ARG A 69 -8.22 4.50 -0.86
CA ARG A 69 -8.94 5.73 -1.22
C ARG A 69 -10.27 5.89 -0.49
N LYS A 70 -11.04 4.81 -0.32
CA LYS A 70 -12.31 4.85 0.43
C LYS A 70 -12.06 5.14 1.90
N ARG A 71 -11.07 4.47 2.50
CA ARG A 71 -10.64 4.70 3.89
C ARG A 71 -10.26 6.16 4.10
N ALA A 72 -9.36 6.71 3.28
CA ALA A 72 -8.94 8.11 3.35
C ALA A 72 -10.12 9.09 3.26
N ARG A 73 -11.04 8.88 2.30
CA ARG A 73 -12.24 9.73 2.13
C ARG A 73 -13.15 9.74 3.36
N GLU A 74 -13.38 8.58 3.98
CA GLU A 74 -14.19 8.52 5.21
C GLU A 74 -13.47 9.16 6.40
N HIS A 75 -12.15 8.97 6.53
CA HIS A 75 -11.36 9.67 7.55
C HIS A 75 -11.44 11.18 7.38
N ASP A 76 -11.25 11.70 6.16
CA ASP A 76 -11.37 13.13 5.87
C ASP A 76 -12.78 13.66 6.19
N ARG A 77 -13.82 12.88 5.85
CA ARG A 77 -15.21 13.24 6.15
C ARG A 77 -15.46 13.34 7.65
N LEU A 78 -14.96 12.39 8.43
CA LEU A 78 -15.08 12.41 9.89
C LEU A 78 -14.25 13.55 10.50
N ALA A 79 -13.03 13.77 10.01
CA ALA A 79 -12.19 14.88 10.45
C ALA A 79 -12.84 16.25 10.19
N ARG A 80 -13.45 16.45 9.01
CA ARG A 80 -14.20 17.67 8.68
C ARG A 80 -15.41 17.88 9.60
N LYS A 81 -16.17 16.83 9.89
CA LYS A 81 -17.30 16.91 10.85
C LYS A 81 -16.82 17.29 12.23
N LEU A 82 -15.72 16.68 12.70
CA LEU A 82 -15.12 16.99 13.99
C LEU A 82 -14.62 18.44 14.05
N ALA A 83 -13.93 18.91 13.01
CA ALA A 83 -13.47 20.29 12.92
C ALA A 83 -14.64 21.29 12.92
N SER A 84 -15.71 21.01 12.19
CA SER A 84 -16.92 21.85 12.19
C SER A 84 -17.60 21.88 13.56
N ALA A 85 -17.69 20.74 14.25
CA ALA A 85 -18.23 20.70 15.61
C ALA A 85 -17.38 21.51 16.59
N ARG A 86 -16.05 21.41 16.50
CA ARG A 86 -15.11 22.20 17.31
C ARG A 86 -15.28 23.70 17.05
N SER A 87 -15.28 24.12 15.80
CA SER A 87 -15.47 25.53 15.42
C SER A 87 -16.82 26.09 15.91
N ARG A 88 -17.91 25.32 15.81
CA ARG A 88 -19.21 25.73 16.37
C ARG A 88 -19.20 25.85 17.89
N ALA A 89 -18.49 24.95 18.57
CA ALA A 89 -18.35 25.02 20.02
C ALA A 89 -17.52 26.24 20.44
N GLU A 90 -16.45 26.53 19.72
CA GLU A 90 -15.58 27.69 19.93
C GLU A 90 -16.34 29.01 19.70
N ALA A 91 -17.06 29.15 18.59
CA ALA A 91 -17.89 30.32 18.33
C ALA A 91 -18.94 30.57 19.44
N LYS A 92 -19.49 29.50 20.04
CA LYS A 92 -20.39 29.64 21.20
C LYS A 92 -19.66 30.12 22.46
N ARG A 93 -18.43 29.66 22.69
CA ARG A 93 -17.60 30.11 23.82
C ARG A 93 -17.25 31.59 23.65
N GLU A 94 -16.78 31.99 22.46
CA GLU A 94 -16.48 33.38 22.13
C GLU A 94 -17.70 34.28 22.31
N ALA A 95 -18.87 33.84 21.83
CA ALA A 95 -20.12 34.60 22.00
C ALA A 95 -20.53 34.74 23.47
N ALA A 96 -20.34 33.70 24.29
CA ALA A 96 -20.62 33.75 25.72
C ALA A 96 -19.63 34.67 26.46
N GLU A 97 -18.36 34.62 26.08
CA GLU A 97 -17.31 35.50 26.62
C GLU A 97 -17.57 36.97 26.26
N ALA A 98 -17.94 37.26 25.00
CA ALA A 98 -18.29 38.61 24.58
C ALA A 98 -19.49 39.18 25.37
N ARG A 99 -20.51 38.36 25.66
CA ARG A 99 -21.64 38.76 26.51
C ARG A 99 -21.20 39.07 27.94
N ARG A 100 -20.37 38.20 28.52
CA ARG A 100 -19.82 38.40 29.87
C ARG A 100 -18.99 39.68 29.95
N SER A 101 -18.15 39.96 28.95
CA SER A 101 -17.35 41.18 28.90
C SER A 101 -18.22 42.43 28.78
N GLN A 102 -19.26 42.39 27.93
CA GLN A 102 -20.21 43.51 27.82
C GLN A 102 -20.98 43.76 29.13
N GLU A 103 -21.41 42.72 29.83
CA GLU A 103 -22.08 42.85 31.13
C GLU A 103 -21.14 43.40 32.20
N ALA A 104 -19.86 43.00 32.19
CA ALA A 104 -18.83 43.55 33.07
C ALA A 104 -18.61 45.05 32.79
N GLU A 105 -18.43 45.44 31.52
CA GLU A 105 -18.30 46.85 31.12
C GLU A 105 -19.49 47.70 31.57
N ARG A 106 -20.72 47.22 31.36
CA ARG A 106 -21.94 47.93 31.83
C ARG A 106 -21.97 48.07 33.35
N THR A 107 -21.56 47.04 34.07
CA THR A 107 -21.49 47.06 35.54
C THR A 107 -20.44 48.07 36.02
N ASP A 108 -19.29 48.13 35.36
CA ASP A 108 -18.22 49.08 35.65
C ASP A 108 -18.65 50.52 35.35
N GLU A 109 -19.33 50.76 34.24
CA GLU A 109 -19.93 52.05 33.88
C GLU A 109 -20.94 52.51 34.92
N GLN A 110 -21.86 51.62 35.34
CA GLN A 110 -22.84 51.91 36.39
C GLN A 110 -22.15 52.23 37.71
N ALA A 111 -21.16 51.44 38.13
CA ALA A 111 -20.40 51.69 39.34
C ALA A 111 -19.65 53.03 39.27
N ALA A 112 -19.10 53.39 38.10
CA ALA A 112 -18.46 54.67 37.88
C ALA A 112 -19.45 55.85 37.93
N GLN A 113 -20.67 55.67 37.40
CA GLN A 113 -21.74 56.66 37.49
C GLN A 113 -22.13 56.92 38.94
N ILE A 114 -22.39 55.87 39.72
CA ILE A 114 -22.74 55.99 41.15
C ILE A 114 -21.64 56.72 41.92
N ARG A 115 -20.36 56.38 41.70
CA ARG A 115 -19.23 57.09 42.34
C ARG A 115 -19.18 58.58 42.00
N LYS A 116 -19.61 58.98 40.79
CA LYS A 116 -19.61 60.39 40.34
C LYS A 116 -20.82 61.18 40.86
N THR A 117 -22.02 60.61 40.84
CA THR A 117 -23.27 61.34 41.15
C THR A 117 -23.86 61.03 42.52
N GLY A 118 -23.44 59.95 43.17
CA GLY A 118 -24.03 59.46 44.42
C GLY A 118 -25.43 58.87 44.30
N HIS A 119 -26.00 58.82 43.08
CA HIS A 119 -27.36 58.36 42.84
C HIS A 119 -27.37 56.89 42.41
N ILE A 120 -28.09 56.05 43.17
CA ILE A 120 -28.22 54.61 42.90
C ILE A 120 -29.41 54.39 41.96
N PRO A 121 -29.24 53.76 40.78
CA PRO A 121 -30.33 53.49 39.85
C PRO A 121 -31.37 52.54 40.47
N SER A 122 -32.66 52.84 40.23
CA SER A 122 -33.80 52.16 40.87
C SER A 122 -33.98 50.68 40.48
N SER A 123 -33.26 50.17 39.48
CA SER A 123 -33.41 48.82 38.92
C SER A 123 -32.35 47.82 39.37
N ILE A 124 -31.60 48.09 40.44
CA ILE A 124 -30.76 47.07 41.10
C ILE A 124 -31.70 46.11 41.83
N SER A 125 -32.44 45.29 41.09
CA SER A 125 -33.13 44.14 41.66
C SER A 125 -32.06 43.10 41.96
N CYS A 126 -31.47 43.21 43.15
CA CYS A 126 -30.67 42.16 43.76
C CYS A 126 -31.58 40.94 43.98
N TRP A 127 -31.69 40.09 42.98
CA TRP A 127 -32.12 38.70 43.17
C TRP A 127 -30.85 37.93 43.52
N CYS A 128 -30.43 37.97 44.79
CA CYS A 128 -29.60 36.92 45.38
C CYS A 128 -30.25 35.58 44.99
N TRP A 129 -29.63 34.66 44.23
CA TRP A 129 -28.37 33.95 44.53
C TRP A 129 -28.28 33.57 46.01
N CYS A 130 -29.34 32.96 46.54
CA CYS A 130 -29.32 32.14 47.75
C CYS A 130 -30.19 30.90 47.53
N LEU A 131 -29.63 29.86 46.88
CA LEU A 131 -29.82 28.40 47.06
C LEU A 131 -29.30 27.64 45.83
#